data_AF-A0AAW1MPU8-F1
#
_entry.id   AF-A0AAW1MPU8-F1
#
_cell.length_a   1.000
_cell.length_b   1.000
_cell.length_c   1.000
_cell.angle_alpha   90.00
_cell.angle_beta   90.00
_cell.angle_gamma   90.00
#
_symmetry.space_group_name_H-M   'P 1'
#
loop_
_entity.id
_entity.type
_entity.pdbx_description
1 polymer ?
#
loop_
_entity_poly.entity_id
_entity_poly.type
_entity_poly.pdbx_seq_one_letter_code
_entity_poly.pdbx_strand_id
1 'polypeptide(L)' 'MGMMDFVDAHFVRKVNMLDGVTILRSEKVKDELVLDGNDIELVSRSAALINQKCHVKNKDIRKFLDGIYVSEKGRIEEEA' A
#
# COMPACT_ATOMS: atom_id res chain seq x y z
N MET A 1 30.25 -17.17 -19.19
CA MET A 1 29.77 -15.84 -19.57
C MET A 1 28.35 -15.72 -19.03
N GLY A 2 28.19 -15.15 -17.84
CA GLY A 2 26.94 -15.17 -17.07
C GLY A 2 25.88 -14.27 -17.70
N MET A 3 24.65 -14.76 -17.78
CA MET A 3 23.50 -14.04 -18.31
C MET A 3 23.04 -13.01 -17.28
N MET A 4 23.15 -11.74 -17.66
CA MET A 4 22.68 -10.57 -16.93
C MET A 4 21.15 -10.44 -17.09
N ASP A 5 20.46 -10.47 -15.95
CA ASP A 5 19.27 -9.72 -15.54
C ASP A 5 18.14 -9.43 -16.55
N PHE A 6 16.95 -10.01 -16.29
CA PHE A 6 15.68 -9.38 -16.64
C PHE A 6 14.61 -9.71 -15.60
N VAL A 7 14.67 -9.06 -14.44
CA VAL A 7 13.61 -9.10 -13.42
C VAL A 7 13.11 -7.67 -13.16
N ASP A 8 12.93 -6.87 -14.20
CA ASP A 8 12.29 -5.55 -14.09
C ASP A 8 11.02 -5.52 -14.94
N ALA A 9 10.11 -6.46 -14.65
CA ALA A 9 8.72 -6.27 -15.02
C ALA A 9 8.05 -5.42 -13.92
N HIS A 10 8.04 -4.10 -14.10
CA HIS A 10 7.21 -3.20 -13.30
C HIS A 10 5.72 -3.48 -13.56
N PHE A 11 5.18 -4.49 -12.89
CA PHE A 11 3.76 -4.75 -12.91
C PHE A 11 3.03 -3.71 -12.06
N VAL A 12 2.28 -2.82 -12.72
CA VAL A 12 1.38 -1.89 -12.05
C VAL A 12 0.23 -2.68 -11.43
N ARG A 13 0.23 -2.82 -10.10
CA ARG A 13 -0.86 -3.48 -9.36
C ARG A 13 -1.98 -2.47 -9.12
N LYS A 14 -3.09 -2.61 -9.86
CA LYS A 14 -4.30 -1.83 -9.61
C LYS A 14 -5.13 -2.47 -8.49
N VAL A 15 -5.55 -1.67 -7.52
CA VAL A 15 -6.45 -2.04 -6.43
C VAL A 15 -7.72 -1.21 -6.60
N ASN A 16 -8.88 -1.86 -6.60
CA ASN A 16 -10.16 -1.17 -6.59
C ASN A 16 -10.50 -0.87 -5.14
N MET A 17 -10.68 0.42 -4.84
CA MET A 17 -11.08 0.87 -3.52
C MET A 17 -12.58 0.73 -3.32
N LEU A 18 -13.00 0.61 -2.07
CA LEU A 18 -14.41 0.61 -1.71
C LEU A 18 -14.99 2.02 -1.80
N ASP A 19 -16.31 2.11 -1.97
CA ASP A 19 -17.00 3.38 -2.08
C ASP A 19 -16.84 4.22 -0.80
N GLY A 20 -16.56 5.51 -0.97
CA GLY A 20 -16.34 6.44 0.13
C GLY A 20 -14.94 6.42 0.74
N VAL A 21 -13.98 5.71 0.12
CA VAL A 21 -12.56 5.76 0.49
C VAL A 21 -11.76 6.50 -0.57
N THR A 22 -11.08 7.58 -0.17
CA THR A 22 -10.17 8.36 -1.00
C THR A 22 -8.71 8.01 -0.66
N ILE A 23 -7.86 8.00 -1.68
CA ILE A 23 -6.41 7.84 -1.51
C ILE A 23 -5.75 9.16 -1.83
N LEU A 24 -4.94 9.65 -0.91
CA LEU A 24 -4.08 10.80 -1.11
C LEU A 24 -2.63 10.38 -0.97
N ARG A 25 -1.73 10.98 -1.75
CA ARG A 25 -0.29 10.77 -1.58
C ARG A 25 0.22 11.88 -0.66
N SER A 26 0.95 11.52 0.39
CA SER A 26 1.57 12.52 1.26
C SER A 26 2.63 13.31 0.49
N GLU A 27 2.62 14.63 0.61
CA GLU A 27 3.68 15.50 0.07
C GLU A 27 4.88 15.56 1.01
N LYS A 28 4.63 15.40 2.32
CA LYS A 28 5.64 15.52 3.38
C LYS A 28 6.56 14.29 3.41
N VAL A 29 6.03 13.11 3.09
CA VAL A 29 6.75 11.83 3.19
C VAL A 29 6.72 11.09 1.86
N LYS A 30 7.91 10.75 1.37
CA LYS A 30 8.07 9.99 0.13
C LYS A 30 7.58 8.55 0.33
N ASP A 31 6.81 8.06 -0.65
CA ASP A 31 6.26 6.70 -0.73
C ASP A 31 5.21 6.36 0.34
N GLU A 32 4.59 7.39 0.93
CA GLU A 32 3.45 7.25 1.85
C GLU A 32 2.11 7.52 1.13
N LEU A 33 1.12 6.69 1.46
CA LEU A 33 -0.26 6.79 0.99
C LEU A 33 -1.19 6.95 2.20
N VAL A 34 -2.03 7.98 2.16
CA VAL A 34 -3.04 8.27 3.16
C VAL A 34 -4.38 7.79 2.64
N LEU A 35 -5.07 7.01 3.46
CA LEU A 35 -6.41 6.50 3.19
C LEU A 35 -7.39 7.26 4.06
N ASP A 36 -8.29 7.99 3.42
CA ASP A 36 -9.36 8.73 4.07
C ASP A 36 -10.71 8.12 3.69
N GLY A 37 -11.66 8.14 4.61
CA GLY A 37 -13.03 7.71 4.36
C GLY A 37 -13.91 7.89 5.59
N ASN A 38 -15.20 8.04 5.35
CA ASN A 38 -16.20 8.24 6.41
C ASN A 38 -16.42 6.98 7.26
N ASP A 39 -16.20 5.78 6.69
CA ASP A 39 -16.40 4.50 7.37
C ASP A 39 -15.05 3.79 7.61
N ILE A 40 -14.72 3.58 8.88
CA ILE A 40 -13.48 2.94 9.32
C ILE A 40 -13.36 1.49 8.86
N GLU A 41 -14.47 0.75 8.73
CA GLU A 41 -14.45 -0.63 8.28
C GLU A 41 -14.10 -0.70 6.79
N LEU A 42 -14.67 0.20 5.99
CA LEU A 42 -14.36 0.29 4.55
C LEU A 42 -12.93 0.75 4.30
N VAL A 43 -12.45 1.74 5.06
CA VAL A 43 -11.04 2.20 5.00
C VAL A 43 -10.10 1.06 5.37
N SER A 44 -10.35 0.39 6.50
CA SER A 44 -9.51 -0.71 6.98
C SER A 44 -9.52 -1.91 6.02
N ARG A 45 -10.67 -2.24 5.42
CA ARG A 45 -10.77 -3.31 4.44
C ARG A 45 -10.03 -2.96 3.16
N SER A 46 -10.10 -1.71 2.72
CA SER A 46 -9.37 -1.25 1.54
C SER A 46 -7.86 -1.27 1.77
N ALA A 47 -7.38 -0.85 2.94
CA ALA A 47 -5.98 -0.98 3.35
C ALA A 47 -5.51 -2.45 3.31
N ALA A 48 -6.32 -3.38 3.82
CA ALA A 48 -6.01 -4.80 3.80
C ALA A 48 -5.90 -5.37 2.38
N LEU A 49 -6.76 -4.93 1.45
CA LEU A 49 -6.70 -5.34 0.04
C LEU A 49 -5.39 -4.91 -0.64
N ILE A 50 -4.91 -3.69 -0.35
CA ILE A 50 -3.63 -3.20 -0.87
C ILE A 50 -2.49 -4.09 -0.37
N ASN A 51 -2.44 -4.36 0.94
CA ASN A 51 -1.41 -5.19 1.53
C ASN A 51 -1.41 -6.62 0.94
N GLN A 52 -2.58 -7.26 0.86
CA GLN A 52 -2.74 -8.58 0.25
C GLN A 52 -2.27 -8.64 -1.20
N LYS A 53 -2.52 -7.58 -1.98
CA LYS A 53 -2.04 -7.50 -3.35
C LYS A 53 -0.55 -7.20 -3.45
N CYS A 54 0.04 -6.46 -2.51
CA CYS A 54 1.45 -6.09 -2.52
C CYS A 54 2.37 -7.17 -1.92
N HIS A 55 1.85 -8.09 -1.12
CA HIS A 55 2.64 -9.19 -0.55
C HIS A 55 3.41 -9.98 -1.61
N VAL A 56 4.70 -10.16 -1.34
CA VAL A 56 5.60 -10.96 -2.17
C VAL A 56 5.23 -12.43 -2.02
N LYS A 57 4.80 -13.04 -3.13
CA LYS A 57 4.57 -14.48 -3.23
C LYS A 57 5.87 -15.17 -3.68
N ASN A 58 6.10 -16.40 -3.23
CA ASN A 58 7.25 -17.25 -3.60
C ASN A 58 8.64 -16.71 -3.21
N LYS A 59 8.74 -15.86 -2.18
CA LYS A 59 10.02 -15.52 -1.54
C LYS A 59 9.92 -15.63 -0.02
N ASP A 60 11.07 -15.75 0.65
CA ASP A 60 11.13 -15.75 2.11
C ASP A 60 10.84 -14.36 2.67
N ILE A 61 9.68 -14.21 3.31
CA ILE A 61 9.19 -12.97 3.90
C ILE A 61 10.10 -12.41 5.00
N ARG A 62 11.02 -13.21 5.55
CA ARG A 62 11.97 -12.74 6.58
C ARG A 62 13.18 -12.03 5.98
N LYS A 63 13.41 -12.19 4.68
CA LYS A 63 14.50 -11.53 3.94
C LYS A 63 13.98 -10.42 3.03
N PHE A 64 12.76 -10.58 2.52
CA PHE A 64 12.13 -9.62 1.61
C PHE A 64 11.02 -8.89 2.35
N LEU A 65 11.35 -7.69 2.84
CA LEU A 65 10.43 -6.78 3.53
C LEU A 65 9.72 -5.82 2.55
N ASP A 66 9.75 -6.11 1.25
CA ASP A 66 9.04 -5.32 0.25
C ASP A 66 7.54 -5.51 0.41
N GLY A 67 6.84 -4.45 0.82
CA GLY A 67 5.40 -4.47 1.07
C GLY A 67 4.89 -3.08 1.44
N ILE A 68 3.57 -2.91 1.36
CA ILE A 68 2.89 -1.73 1.89
C ILE A 68 2.32 -2.12 3.25
N TYR A 69 2.71 -1.39 4.29
CA TYR A 69 2.31 -1.64 5.66
C TYR A 69 1.54 -0.45 6.21
N VAL A 70 0.64 -0.73 7.16
CA VAL A 70 -0.06 0.32 7.91
C VAL A 70 0.91 0.86 8.95
N SER A 71 1.35 2.11 8.77
CA SER A 71 2.20 2.83 9.72
C SER A 71 1.40 3.29 10.93
N GLU A 72 0.27 3.93 10.68
CA GLU A 72 -0.58 4.53 11.70
C GLU A 72 -2.07 4.33 11.37
N LYS A 73 -2.90 4.26 12.40
CA LYS A 73 -4.36 4.26 12.29
C LYS A 73 -4.90 5.30 13.25
N GLY A 74 -5.45 6.37 12.70
CA GLY A 74 -5.99 7.50 13.47
C GLY A 74 -7.23 8.08 12.81
N ARG A 75 -7.82 9.07 13.49
CA ARG A 75 -8.79 9.98 12.87
C ARG A 75 -8.01 11.07 12.15
N ILE A 76 -8.59 11.65 11.12
CA ILE A 76 -8.01 12.86 10.52
C ILE A 76 -8.18 13.97 11.55
N GLU A 77 -7.07 14.35 12.18
CA GLU A 77 -7.00 15.58 12.94
C GLU A 77 -6.80 16.70 11.92
N GLU A 78 -7.80 17.57 11.79
CA GLU A 78 -7.59 18.87 11.13
C GLU A 78 -6.51 19.59 11.96
N GLU A 79 -5.33 19.80 11.37
CA GLU A 79 -4.34 20.74 11.93
C GLU A 79 -5.06 22.09 12.11
N ALA A 80 -5.31 22.47 13.36
CA ALA A 80 -5.94 23.73 13.76
C ALA A 80 -5.02 24.94 13.53
#